data_AF-A0A959VEY3-F1
#
_entry.id   AF-A0A959VEY3-F1
#
_cell.length_a   1.000
_cell.length_b   1.000
_cell.length_c   1.000
_cell.angle_alpha   90.00
_cell.angle_beta   90.00
_cell.angle_gamma   90.00
#
_symmetry.space_group_name_H-M   'P 1'
#
loop_
_entity.id
_entity.type
_entity.pdbx_description
1 polymer ?
#
loop_
_entity_poly.entity_id
_entity_poly.type
_entity_poly.pdbx_seq_one_letter_code
_entity_poly.pdbx_strand_id
1 'polypeptide(L)'
;MISTFTAPTEVRAIAVDSDGNFYANNWGSDIVKFDMAGANLGSFACGPFATSYYGFAWDGYSDGGPYLWGYAQDGTTLNELVQMQLPAGGETGLTFDVGTVAAVGTGIAGGLSIDDHIQAGMWAFLGTSQNVDLWALELTEAQSWISITPTSGSLTGGSSETMDVNFDATDLLPGVYMATISFSTNPNVGSPVVDVTMTVEGLIPAVNL
;
A
#
# COMPACT_ATOMS: atom_id res chain seq x y z
N MET A 1 -4.46 -18.92 -21.04
CA MET A 1 -4.88 -19.26 -19.67
C MET A 1 -4.01 -20.41 -19.21
N ILE A 2 -3.21 -20.24 -18.16
CA ILE A 2 -2.25 -21.25 -17.68
C ILE A 2 -2.88 -22.13 -16.59
N SER A 3 -3.73 -21.56 -15.72
CA SER A 3 -4.57 -22.27 -14.75
C SER A 3 -5.71 -21.36 -14.23
N THR A 4 -6.61 -21.91 -13.42
CA THR A 4 -7.69 -21.20 -12.69
C THR A 4 -7.90 -21.85 -11.33
N PHE A 5 -8.38 -21.08 -10.36
CA PHE A 5 -8.85 -21.55 -9.05
C PHE A 5 -10.15 -20.83 -8.66
N THR A 6 -10.85 -21.34 -7.66
CA THR A 6 -12.11 -20.76 -7.17
C THR A 6 -11.82 -19.93 -5.92
N ALA A 7 -12.21 -18.65 -5.92
CA ALA A 7 -12.14 -17.82 -4.74
C ALA A 7 -13.16 -18.29 -3.69
N PRO A 8 -12.85 -18.22 -2.38
CA PRO A 8 -13.76 -18.61 -1.31
C PRO A 8 -14.86 -17.57 -1.03
N THR A 9 -14.90 -16.47 -1.78
CA THR A 9 -15.90 -15.41 -1.71
C THR A 9 -16.21 -14.90 -3.10
N GLU A 10 -17.37 -14.25 -3.27
CA GLU A 10 -17.64 -13.47 -4.48
C GLU A 10 -16.70 -12.25 -4.52
N VAL A 11 -16.16 -11.94 -5.69
CA VAL A 11 -15.11 -10.93 -5.85
C VAL A 11 -15.65 -9.71 -6.59
N ARG A 12 -15.90 -8.63 -5.86
CA ARG A 12 -16.19 -7.29 -6.37
C ARG A 12 -14.98 -6.38 -6.24
N ALA A 13 -14.42 -6.33 -5.03
CA ALA A 13 -13.17 -5.65 -4.71
C ALA A 13 -12.08 -6.70 -4.48
N ILE A 14 -10.84 -6.41 -4.88
CA ILE A 14 -9.69 -7.31 -4.70
C ILE A 14 -8.37 -6.54 -4.56
N ALA A 15 -7.49 -7.01 -3.70
CA ALA A 15 -6.08 -6.60 -3.63
C ALA A 15 -5.19 -7.83 -3.38
N VAL A 16 -3.89 -7.70 -3.64
CA VAL A 16 -2.87 -8.72 -3.37
C VAL A 16 -1.81 -8.13 -2.43
N ASP A 17 -1.42 -8.86 -1.40
CA ASP A 17 -0.28 -8.51 -0.53
C ASP A 17 1.07 -8.99 -1.10
N SER A 18 2.16 -8.60 -0.44
CA SER A 18 3.53 -8.98 -0.83
C SER A 18 3.80 -10.49 -0.83
N ASP A 19 3.01 -11.26 -0.08
CA ASP A 19 3.13 -12.72 0.00
C ASP A 19 2.28 -13.42 -1.07
N GLY A 20 1.54 -12.66 -1.89
CA GLY A 20 0.68 -13.18 -2.93
C GLY A 20 -0.70 -13.65 -2.46
N ASN A 21 -1.11 -13.28 -1.25
CA ASN A 21 -2.47 -13.54 -0.77
C ASN A 21 -3.42 -12.46 -1.26
N PHE A 22 -4.63 -12.87 -1.58
CA PHE A 22 -5.72 -12.00 -1.98
C PHE A 22 -6.53 -11.54 -0.78
N TYR A 23 -7.00 -10.30 -0.83
CA TYR A 23 -8.09 -9.79 0.00
C TYR A 23 -9.24 -9.45 -0.92
N ALA A 24 -10.42 -10.05 -0.73
CA ALA A 24 -11.56 -9.76 -1.57
C ALA A 24 -12.89 -9.77 -0.81
N ASN A 25 -13.88 -9.08 -1.35
CA ASN A 25 -15.25 -9.14 -0.86
C ASN A 25 -16.25 -8.86 -1.99
N ASN A 26 -17.54 -9.04 -1.70
CA ASN A 26 -18.63 -8.58 -2.54
C ASN A 26 -19.50 -7.58 -1.78
N TRP A 27 -19.41 -6.31 -2.18
CA TRP A 27 -20.14 -5.21 -1.57
C TRP A 27 -19.92 -5.11 -0.06
N GLY A 28 -20.94 -5.38 0.75
CA GLY A 28 -20.89 -5.31 2.21
C GLY A 28 -20.60 -6.65 2.89
N SER A 29 -20.20 -7.69 2.14
CA SER A 29 -19.76 -8.95 2.76
C SER A 29 -18.46 -8.76 3.53
N ASP A 30 -18.19 -9.69 4.45
CA ASP A 30 -16.86 -9.83 5.06
C ASP A 30 -15.76 -9.83 4.00
N ILE A 31 -14.65 -9.20 4.32
CA ILE A 31 -13.42 -9.22 3.55
C ILE A 31 -12.69 -10.52 3.88
N VAL A 32 -12.47 -11.35 2.86
CA VAL A 32 -11.85 -12.67 2.98
C VAL A 32 -10.42 -12.62 2.47
N LYS A 33 -9.47 -13.09 3.28
CA LYS A 33 -8.09 -13.34 2.87
C LYS A 33 -7.96 -14.76 2.33
N PHE A 34 -7.30 -14.97 1.20
CA PHE A 34 -7.08 -16.31 0.63
C PHE A 34 -5.79 -16.41 -0.20
N ASP A 35 -5.21 -17.60 -0.31
CA ASP A 35 -3.99 -17.82 -1.09
C ASP A 35 -4.25 -18.05 -2.60
N MET A 36 -3.17 -18.23 -3.38
CA MET A 36 -3.24 -18.52 -4.81
C MET A 36 -3.82 -19.90 -5.18
N ALA A 37 -4.08 -20.76 -4.19
CA ALA A 37 -4.81 -22.01 -4.38
C ALA A 37 -6.31 -21.86 -4.07
N GLY A 38 -6.75 -20.69 -3.58
CA GLY A 38 -8.12 -20.41 -3.15
C GLY A 38 -8.41 -20.87 -1.71
N ALA A 39 -7.39 -21.22 -0.92
CA ALA A 39 -7.58 -21.58 0.48
C ALA A 39 -7.91 -20.33 1.30
N ASN A 40 -9.03 -20.37 2.04
CA ASN A 40 -9.42 -19.30 2.95
C ASN A 40 -8.46 -19.24 4.14
N LEU A 41 -7.87 -18.06 4.38
CA LEU A 41 -6.91 -17.78 5.44
C LEU A 41 -7.49 -16.95 6.60
N GLY A 42 -8.77 -16.58 6.51
CA GLY A 42 -9.49 -15.78 7.50
C GLY A 42 -10.37 -14.70 6.86
N SER A 43 -11.18 -14.05 7.68
CA SER A 43 -11.99 -12.92 7.26
C SER A 43 -12.17 -11.89 8.38
N PHE A 44 -12.54 -10.68 7.99
CA PHE A 44 -12.93 -9.60 8.89
C PHE A 44 -14.12 -8.84 8.29
N ALA A 45 -14.91 -8.20 9.16
CA ALA A 45 -16.15 -7.55 8.75
C ALA A 45 -15.91 -6.28 7.91
N CYS A 46 -16.85 -5.97 7.01
CA CYS A 46 -16.96 -4.64 6.40
C CYS A 46 -17.56 -3.65 7.43
N GLY A 47 -17.05 -2.43 7.47
CA GLY A 47 -17.51 -1.36 8.37
C GLY A 47 -16.63 -1.17 9.61
N PRO A 48 -16.97 -0.20 10.48
CA PRO A 48 -18.27 0.49 10.54
C PRO A 48 -18.41 1.77 9.70
N PHE A 49 -17.35 2.28 9.08
CA PHE A 49 -17.34 3.50 8.29
C PHE A 49 -17.82 3.26 6.86
N ALA A 50 -17.39 2.17 6.21
CA ALA A 50 -17.92 1.77 4.90
C ALA A 50 -19.08 0.77 5.01
N THR A 51 -20.06 0.90 4.12
CA THR A 51 -21.15 -0.07 3.97
C THR A 51 -20.86 -1.10 2.88
N SER A 52 -20.03 -0.74 1.89
CA SER A 52 -19.63 -1.64 0.81
C SER A 52 -18.39 -1.16 0.06
N TYR A 53 -17.59 -2.12 -0.43
CA TYR A 53 -16.36 -1.86 -1.18
C TYR A 53 -16.43 -2.31 -2.65
N TYR A 54 -15.77 -1.55 -3.52
CA TYR A 54 -15.76 -1.73 -4.98
C TYR A 54 -14.34 -1.83 -5.56
N GLY A 55 -13.33 -1.51 -4.75
CA GLY A 55 -11.92 -1.67 -5.04
C GLY A 55 -11.13 -1.79 -3.76
N PHE A 56 -10.04 -2.56 -3.79
CA PHE A 56 -9.09 -2.64 -2.69
C PHE A 56 -7.69 -2.36 -3.20
N ALA A 57 -6.84 -1.77 -2.36
CA ALA A 57 -5.41 -1.70 -2.58
C ALA A 57 -4.67 -2.05 -1.28
N TRP A 58 -3.69 -2.94 -1.38
CA TRP A 58 -2.84 -3.27 -0.24
C TRP A 58 -1.71 -2.23 -0.14
N ASP A 59 -1.50 -1.73 1.07
CA ASP A 59 -0.50 -0.72 1.37
C ASP A 59 0.49 -1.29 2.38
N GLY A 60 1.64 -1.73 1.86
CA GLY A 60 2.79 -2.13 2.66
C GLY A 60 3.87 -1.05 2.77
N TYR A 61 3.54 0.20 2.40
CA TYR A 61 4.53 1.25 2.17
C TYR A 61 4.38 2.39 3.16
N SER A 62 3.16 2.71 3.59
CA SER A 62 2.89 3.76 4.57
C SER A 62 3.33 3.35 5.98
N ASP A 63 3.85 4.31 6.74
CA ASP A 63 4.24 4.14 8.14
C ASP A 63 3.06 3.64 9.00
N GLY A 64 3.34 2.70 9.90
CA GLY A 64 2.33 2.09 10.78
C GLY A 64 1.52 0.96 10.14
N GLY A 65 1.77 0.66 8.86
CA GLY A 65 1.17 -0.45 8.12
C GLY A 65 1.61 -1.84 8.60
N PRO A 66 1.17 -2.90 7.91
CA PRO A 66 0.45 -2.84 6.63
C PRO A 66 -1.03 -2.44 6.79
N TYR A 67 -1.55 -1.82 5.73
CA TYR A 67 -2.95 -1.44 5.60
C TYR A 67 -3.61 -2.11 4.40
N LEU A 68 -4.94 -2.16 4.45
CA LEU A 68 -5.78 -2.36 3.27
C LEU A 68 -6.60 -1.09 3.09
N TRP A 69 -6.59 -0.52 1.89
CA TRP A 69 -7.46 0.59 1.54
C TRP A 69 -8.65 0.07 0.76
N GLY A 70 -9.85 0.47 1.16
CA GLY A 70 -11.08 0.19 0.45
C GLY A 70 -11.67 1.43 -0.19
N TYR A 71 -12.12 1.29 -1.43
CA TYR A 71 -12.84 2.34 -2.14
C TYR A 71 -14.33 2.05 -2.13
N ALA A 72 -15.08 2.91 -1.44
CA ALA A 72 -16.46 2.70 -1.05
C ALA A 72 -17.41 3.68 -1.74
N GLN A 73 -18.60 3.19 -2.09
CA GLN A 73 -19.69 4.03 -2.60
C GLN A 73 -20.50 4.63 -1.44
N ASP A 74 -19.79 5.25 -0.51
CA ASP A 74 -20.31 5.91 0.69
C ASP A 74 -19.95 7.42 0.65
N GLY A 75 -20.42 8.17 1.65
CA GLY A 75 -20.14 9.61 1.72
C GLY A 75 -20.94 10.44 0.71
N THR A 76 -20.56 11.72 0.55
CA THR A 76 -21.36 12.67 -0.24
C THR A 76 -21.19 12.49 -1.74
N THR A 77 -19.99 12.12 -2.17
CA THR A 77 -19.66 11.94 -3.58
C THR A 77 -19.75 10.48 -4.02
N LEU A 78 -20.00 9.53 -3.10
CA LEU A 78 -19.96 8.08 -3.35
C LEU A 78 -18.56 7.61 -3.80
N ASN A 79 -17.52 8.32 -3.38
CA ASN A 79 -16.11 8.08 -3.73
C ASN A 79 -15.25 8.20 -2.46
N GLU A 80 -15.54 7.39 -1.45
CA GLU A 80 -14.86 7.44 -0.15
C GLU A 80 -13.74 6.39 -0.07
N LEU A 81 -12.51 6.82 0.23
CA LEU A 81 -11.44 5.91 0.65
C LEU A 81 -11.57 5.64 2.15
N VAL A 82 -11.39 4.39 2.56
CA VAL A 82 -11.40 3.97 3.97
C VAL A 82 -10.20 3.09 4.23
N GLN A 83 -9.42 3.43 5.26
CA GLN A 83 -8.24 2.66 5.67
C GLN A 83 -8.62 1.57 6.68
N MET A 84 -8.07 0.37 6.49
CA MET A 84 -8.19 -0.77 7.40
C MET A 84 -6.80 -1.22 7.88
N GLN A 85 -6.64 -1.44 9.19
CA GLN A 85 -5.39 -1.93 9.77
C GLN A 85 -5.28 -3.44 9.60
N LEU A 86 -4.24 -3.91 8.89
CA LEU A 86 -3.95 -5.34 8.81
C LEU A 86 -3.03 -5.79 9.97
N PRO A 87 -3.11 -7.07 10.40
CA PRO A 87 -3.98 -8.13 9.87
C PRO A 87 -5.39 -8.19 10.48
N ALA A 88 -5.70 -7.36 11.48
CA ALA A 88 -6.97 -7.41 12.20
C ALA A 88 -8.18 -6.99 11.33
N GLY A 89 -7.95 -6.17 10.31
CA GLY A 89 -8.94 -5.71 9.34
C GLY A 89 -9.92 -4.66 9.83
N GLY A 90 -9.73 -4.15 11.05
CA GLY A 90 -10.58 -3.06 11.57
C GLY A 90 -10.32 -1.76 10.81
N GLU A 91 -11.39 -1.10 10.37
CA GLU A 91 -11.32 0.24 9.80
C GLU A 91 -10.80 1.23 10.86
N THR A 92 -9.80 2.04 10.49
CA THR A 92 -9.07 2.91 11.42
C THR A 92 -9.84 4.19 11.75
N GLY A 93 -10.87 4.51 10.97
CA GLY A 93 -11.59 5.78 10.99
C GLY A 93 -10.91 6.88 10.16
N LEU A 94 -9.78 6.60 9.52
CA LEU A 94 -9.25 7.46 8.46
C LEU A 94 -10.06 7.23 7.19
N THR A 95 -10.81 8.26 6.79
CA THR A 95 -11.55 8.28 5.54
C THR A 95 -11.21 9.52 4.71
N PHE A 96 -11.40 9.43 3.40
CA PHE A 96 -11.12 10.54 2.49
C PHE A 96 -12.11 10.57 1.32
N ASP A 97 -12.85 11.68 1.18
CA ASP A 97 -13.78 11.92 0.08
C ASP A 97 -13.00 12.36 -1.17
N VAL A 98 -12.67 11.40 -2.04
CA VAL A 98 -11.92 11.63 -3.28
C VAL A 98 -12.65 12.61 -4.20
N GLY A 99 -13.97 12.55 -4.24
CA GLY A 99 -14.75 13.38 -5.16
C GLY A 99 -14.76 14.87 -4.85
N THR A 100 -14.24 15.27 -3.69
CA THR A 100 -14.06 16.69 -3.34
C THR A 100 -12.76 17.29 -3.92
N VAL A 101 -11.79 16.44 -4.29
CA VAL A 101 -10.47 16.88 -4.78
C VAL A 101 -10.18 16.43 -6.21
N ALA A 102 -10.65 15.23 -6.58
CA ALA A 102 -10.58 14.73 -7.94
C ALA A 102 -11.91 15.03 -8.65
N ALA A 103 -11.85 15.42 -9.93
CA ALA A 103 -13.02 15.77 -10.72
C ALA A 103 -13.83 14.52 -11.16
N VAL A 104 -14.26 13.70 -10.20
CA VAL A 104 -14.89 12.38 -10.40
C VAL A 104 -16.27 12.40 -11.06
N GLY A 105 -16.78 13.59 -11.38
CA GLY A 105 -18.06 13.82 -12.05
C GLY A 105 -19.24 13.17 -11.33
N THR A 106 -20.06 12.43 -12.08
CA THR A 106 -21.23 11.69 -11.55
C THR A 106 -20.96 10.22 -11.31
N GLY A 107 -19.70 9.78 -11.46
CA GLY A 107 -19.32 8.40 -11.26
C GLY A 107 -19.16 8.09 -9.78
N ILE A 108 -19.10 6.81 -9.48
CA ILE A 108 -19.07 6.27 -8.11
C ILE A 108 -17.88 5.33 -7.98
N ALA A 109 -17.44 5.07 -6.74
CA ALA A 109 -16.24 4.29 -6.46
C ALA A 109 -16.22 2.96 -7.21
N GLY A 110 -15.13 2.67 -7.92
CA GLY A 110 -14.88 1.41 -8.61
C GLY A 110 -13.59 0.76 -8.13
N GLY A 111 -12.73 0.36 -9.07
CA GLY A 111 -11.44 -0.24 -8.76
C GLY A 111 -10.49 0.73 -8.08
N LEU A 112 -9.56 0.18 -7.30
CA LEU A 112 -8.50 0.90 -6.60
C LEU A 112 -7.18 0.12 -6.77
N SER A 113 -6.07 0.83 -6.84
CA SER A 113 -4.71 0.30 -6.87
C SER A 113 -3.75 1.29 -6.20
N ILE A 114 -2.57 0.82 -5.83
CA ILE A 114 -1.44 1.64 -5.38
C ILE A 114 -0.25 1.30 -6.26
N ASP A 115 0.42 2.32 -6.80
CA ASP A 115 1.57 2.16 -7.70
C ASP A 115 2.54 3.36 -7.56
N ASP A 116 3.84 3.13 -7.68
CA ASP A 116 4.92 4.12 -7.56
C ASP A 116 5.39 4.71 -8.90
N HIS A 117 4.84 4.24 -10.03
CA HIS A 117 5.16 4.76 -11.36
C HIS A 117 4.26 5.92 -11.80
N ILE A 118 3.25 6.30 -10.99
CA ILE A 118 2.32 7.37 -11.32
C ILE A 118 2.99 8.74 -11.17
N GLN A 119 3.75 8.93 -10.07
CA GLN A 119 4.46 10.15 -9.76
C GLN A 119 5.82 9.78 -9.17
N ALA A 120 6.90 10.25 -9.80
CA ALA A 120 8.26 9.94 -9.36
C ALA A 120 8.45 10.32 -7.88
N GLY A 121 8.98 9.37 -7.09
CA GLY A 121 9.24 9.54 -5.67
C GLY A 121 8.03 9.32 -4.75
N MET A 122 6.86 8.94 -5.29
CA MET A 122 5.64 8.77 -4.51
C MET A 122 4.96 7.44 -4.82
N TRP A 123 4.51 6.74 -3.78
CA TRP A 123 3.40 5.80 -3.92
C TRP A 123 2.11 6.61 -4.08
N ALA A 124 1.29 6.25 -5.05
CA ALA A 124 0.02 6.93 -5.30
C ALA A 124 -1.12 5.92 -5.43
N PHE A 125 -2.29 6.32 -4.96
CA PHE A 125 -3.53 5.68 -5.36
C PHE A 125 -3.80 5.92 -6.84
N LEU A 126 -4.34 4.90 -7.49
CA LEU A 126 -5.02 5.00 -8.77
C LEU A 126 -6.41 4.40 -8.61
N GLY A 127 -7.45 5.16 -8.95
CA GLY A 127 -8.82 4.67 -8.83
C GLY A 127 -9.69 5.02 -10.02
N THR A 128 -10.82 4.33 -10.12
CA THR A 128 -11.82 4.57 -11.16
C THR A 128 -13.07 5.17 -10.55
N SER A 129 -13.48 6.34 -11.04
CA SER A 129 -14.87 6.77 -10.93
C SER A 129 -15.64 6.10 -12.07
N GLN A 130 -16.52 5.15 -11.73
CA GLN A 130 -17.11 4.24 -12.71
C GLN A 130 -17.77 4.98 -13.87
N ASN A 131 -17.40 4.61 -15.10
CA ASN A 131 -17.90 5.17 -16.35
C ASN A 131 -17.62 6.67 -16.58
N VAL A 132 -16.76 7.30 -15.78
CA VAL A 132 -16.45 8.72 -15.92
C VAL A 132 -14.96 8.94 -16.17
N ASP A 133 -14.13 8.74 -15.15
CA ASP A 133 -12.71 9.08 -15.18
C ASP A 133 -11.85 8.15 -14.32
N LEU A 134 -10.55 8.22 -14.58
CA LEU A 134 -9.50 7.70 -13.72
C LEU A 134 -8.89 8.87 -12.95
N TRP A 135 -8.59 8.65 -11.68
CA TRP A 135 -7.96 9.65 -10.83
C TRP A 135 -6.75 9.04 -10.12
N ALA A 136 -5.80 9.90 -9.74
CA ALA A 136 -4.68 9.52 -8.91
C ALA A 136 -4.45 10.53 -7.79
N LEU A 137 -4.01 10.06 -6.63
CA LEU A 137 -3.68 10.87 -5.46
C LEU A 137 -2.43 10.30 -4.79
N GLU A 138 -1.48 11.15 -4.43
CA GLU A 138 -0.30 10.77 -3.67
C GLU A 138 -0.70 10.17 -2.31
N LEU A 139 -0.07 9.05 -1.93
CA LEU A 139 -0.30 8.34 -0.67
C LEU A 139 0.85 8.58 0.31
N THR A 140 2.06 8.19 -0.07
CA THR A 140 3.26 8.30 0.76
C THR A 140 4.50 8.39 -0.13
N GLU A 141 5.64 8.82 0.42
CA GLU A 141 6.91 8.85 -0.31
C GLU A 141 7.34 7.41 -0.68
N ALA A 142 7.74 7.22 -1.94
CA ALA A 142 8.41 6.00 -2.35
C ALA A 142 9.89 6.13 -1.95
N GLN A 143 10.29 5.39 -0.91
CA GLN A 143 11.68 5.34 -0.46
C GLN A 143 12.54 4.58 -1.49
N SER A 144 12.89 5.26 -2.59
CA SER A 144 13.69 4.73 -3.69
C SER A 144 15.19 4.89 -3.47
N TRP A 145 15.58 5.80 -2.58
CA TRP A 145 16.96 6.27 -2.48
C TRP A 145 17.88 5.36 -1.68
N ILE A 146 17.31 4.41 -0.93
CA ILE A 146 18.05 3.43 -0.14
C ILE A 146 17.39 2.07 -0.24
N SER A 147 18.18 1.04 -0.51
CA SER A 147 17.73 -0.36 -0.51
C SER A 147 18.74 -1.26 0.20
N ILE A 148 18.25 -2.40 0.70
CA ILE A 148 19.06 -3.37 1.45
C ILE A 148 18.89 -4.75 0.85
N THR A 149 19.95 -5.53 0.71
CA THR A 149 19.87 -6.93 0.28
C THR A 149 20.93 -7.78 0.98
N PRO A 150 20.57 -8.94 1.56
CA PRO A 150 19.21 -9.45 1.74
C PRO A 150 18.45 -8.70 2.85
N THR A 151 17.12 -8.63 2.75
CA THR A 151 16.24 -8.02 3.78
C THR A 151 15.84 -9.00 4.90
N SER A 152 16.08 -10.30 4.69
CA SER A 152 15.89 -11.34 5.71
C SER A 152 16.83 -12.52 5.48
N GLY A 153 17.04 -13.33 6.52
CA GLY A 153 17.92 -14.49 6.47
C GLY A 153 17.94 -15.24 7.80
N SER A 154 18.80 -16.26 7.90
CA SER A 154 18.99 -17.03 9.14
C SER A 154 20.47 -17.22 9.42
N LEU A 155 20.89 -16.84 10.62
CA LEU A 155 22.27 -16.98 11.08
C LEU A 155 22.35 -17.97 12.24
N THR A 156 23.37 -18.82 12.23
CA THR A 156 23.73 -19.63 13.38
C THR A 156 24.51 -18.79 14.41
N GLY A 157 24.44 -19.17 15.68
CA GLY A 157 25.14 -18.43 16.75
C GLY A 157 26.64 -18.34 16.49
N GLY A 158 27.18 -17.13 16.51
CA GLY A 158 28.59 -16.84 16.24
C GLY A 158 28.95 -16.63 14.77
N SER A 159 28.00 -16.77 13.85
CA SER A 159 28.19 -16.46 12.42
C SER A 159 27.85 -14.99 12.11
N SER A 160 28.36 -14.50 10.99
CA SER A 160 27.99 -13.21 10.41
C SER A 160 27.69 -13.34 8.93
N GLU A 161 26.82 -12.47 8.43
CA GLU A 161 26.49 -12.32 7.00
C GLU A 161 26.58 -10.84 6.64
N THR A 162 26.94 -10.58 5.39
CA THR A 162 27.02 -9.20 4.87
C THR A 162 25.67 -8.84 4.27
N MET A 163 25.17 -7.65 4.60
CA MET A 163 24.04 -7.03 3.94
C MET A 163 24.54 -5.83 3.17
N ASP A 164 24.19 -5.74 1.90
CA ASP A 164 24.53 -4.61 1.05
C ASP A 164 23.47 -3.53 1.20
N VAL A 165 23.92 -2.30 1.47
CA VAL A 165 23.08 -1.10 1.47
C VAL A 165 23.43 -0.29 0.23
N ASN A 166 22.47 -0.17 -0.68
CA ASN A 166 22.63 0.61 -1.90
C ASN A 166 21.96 1.96 -1.74
N PHE A 167 22.63 3.01 -2.21
CA PHE A 167 22.09 4.36 -2.27
C PHE A 167 21.89 4.72 -3.74
N ASP A 168 20.68 5.16 -4.10
CA ASP A 168 20.34 5.58 -5.44
C ASP A 168 19.84 7.03 -5.42
N ALA A 169 20.62 7.95 -5.99
CA ALA A 169 20.24 9.35 -6.09
C ALA A 169 19.55 9.69 -7.42
N THR A 170 19.25 8.69 -8.25
CA THR A 170 18.59 8.89 -9.55
C THR A 170 17.23 9.55 -9.33
N ASP A 171 16.96 10.61 -10.11
CA ASP A 171 15.72 11.39 -10.09
C ASP A 171 15.35 12.06 -8.75
N LEU A 172 16.27 12.10 -7.79
CA LEU A 172 16.08 12.86 -6.56
C LEU A 172 16.44 14.33 -6.76
N LEU A 173 15.64 15.21 -6.15
CA LEU A 173 15.96 16.63 -6.08
C LEU A 173 17.08 16.88 -5.05
N PRO A 174 17.84 17.99 -5.17
CA PRO A 174 18.80 18.37 -4.16
C PRO A 174 18.14 18.52 -2.79
N GLY A 175 18.68 17.86 -1.76
CA GLY A 175 18.04 17.77 -0.45
C GLY A 175 18.73 16.80 0.51
N VAL A 176 18.20 16.75 1.74
CA VAL A 176 18.63 15.79 2.77
C VAL A 176 17.55 14.74 2.94
N TYR A 177 17.91 13.49 2.72
CA TYR A 177 17.05 12.32 2.83
C TYR A 177 17.44 11.51 4.06
N MET A 178 16.46 11.11 4.88
CA MET A 178 16.69 10.41 6.14
C MET A 178 15.89 9.11 6.18
N ALA A 179 16.49 8.05 6.71
CA ALA A 179 15.86 6.74 6.88
C ALA A 179 16.41 6.04 8.11
N THR A 180 15.66 5.07 8.62
CA THR A 180 16.13 4.19 9.70
C THR A 180 16.07 2.74 9.26
N ILE A 181 17.21 2.05 9.28
CA ILE A 181 17.28 0.60 9.07
C ILE A 181 17.00 -0.08 10.40
N SER A 182 15.92 -0.85 10.47
CA SER A 182 15.51 -1.57 11.67
C SER A 182 15.72 -3.07 11.52
N PHE A 183 16.38 -3.68 12.51
CA PHE A 183 16.61 -5.13 12.52
C PHE A 183 15.63 -5.82 13.46
N SER A 184 15.13 -6.98 13.07
CA SER A 184 14.32 -7.85 13.91
C SER A 184 14.81 -9.29 13.82
N THR A 185 14.67 -10.05 14.91
CA THR A 185 15.18 -11.42 15.03
C THR A 185 14.15 -12.35 15.66
N ASN A 186 14.22 -13.64 15.31
CA ASN A 186 13.41 -14.70 15.92
C ASN A 186 14.28 -15.95 16.22
N PRO A 187 14.51 -16.34 17.49
CA PRO A 187 14.01 -15.68 18.70
C PRO A 187 14.57 -14.26 18.84
N ASN A 188 13.82 -13.37 19.50
CA ASN A 188 14.24 -11.98 19.68
C ASN A 188 15.50 -11.92 20.56
N VAL A 189 16.61 -11.52 19.96
CA VAL A 189 17.92 -11.32 20.60
C VAL A 189 18.36 -9.86 20.55
N GLY A 190 17.45 -8.95 20.18
CA GLY A 190 17.70 -7.53 20.01
C GLY A 190 17.14 -6.99 18.69
N SER A 191 16.86 -5.69 18.71
CA SER A 191 16.36 -4.92 17.56
C SER A 191 17.19 -3.65 17.38
N PRO A 192 18.44 -3.76 16.93
CA PRO A 192 19.25 -2.58 16.64
C PRO A 192 18.59 -1.74 15.54
N VAL A 193 18.88 -0.45 15.57
CA VAL A 193 18.48 0.52 14.54
C VAL A 193 19.71 1.25 14.05
N VAL A 194 19.75 1.58 12.76
CA VAL A 194 20.80 2.39 12.13
C VAL A 194 20.14 3.55 11.43
N ASP A 195 20.40 4.76 11.93
CA ASP A 195 19.96 5.99 11.27
C ASP A 195 20.86 6.30 10.09
N VAL A 196 20.24 6.63 8.97
CA VAL A 196 20.89 6.89 7.70
C VAL A 196 20.52 8.28 7.21
N THR A 197 21.51 9.01 6.71
CA THR A 197 21.32 10.32 6.10
C THR A 197 22.08 10.36 4.79
N MET A 198 21.40 10.75 3.72
CA MET A 198 22.00 11.00 2.41
C MET A 198 21.75 12.46 2.01
N THR A 199 22.78 13.13 1.53
CA THR A 199 22.66 14.47 0.96
C THR A 199 22.80 14.37 -0.56
N VAL A 200 21.77 14.79 -1.28
CA VAL A 200 21.82 14.97 -2.74
C VAL A 200 22.21 16.42 -3.02
N GLU A 201 23.38 16.63 -3.61
CA GLU A 201 23.86 17.95 -3.99
C GLU A 201 23.42 18.31 -5.42
N GLY A 202 23.08 19.59 -5.66
CA GLY A 202 22.73 20.10 -6.98
C GLY A 202 22.05 21.46 -6.93
N LEU A 203 21.79 22.03 -8.10
CA LEU A 203 21.00 23.25 -8.23
C LEU A 203 19.54 22.87 -8.47
N ILE A 204 18.61 23.41 -7.67
CA ILE A 204 17.18 23.36 -8.00
C ILE A 204 17.00 24.18 -9.29
N PRO A 205 16.51 23.58 -10.40
CA PRO A 205 16.24 24.35 -11.61
C PRO A 205 15.30 25.49 -11.27
N ALA A 206 15.65 26.72 -11.66
CA ALA A 206 14.79 27.86 -11.41
C ALA A 206 13.42 27.60 -12.07
N VAL A 207 12.36 27.59 -11.26
CA VAL A 207 11.00 27.65 -11.79
C VAL A 207 10.87 29.06 -12.38
N ASN A 208 10.90 29.16 -13.71
CA ASN A 208 10.51 30.41 -14.37
C ASN A 208 9.02 30.62 -14.08
N LEU A 209 8.72 31.44 -13.07
CA LEU A 209 7.40 32.02 -12.79
C LEU A 209 7.07 33.11 -13.83
#